data_AF-A0A6Y3PIZ9-F1
#
_entry.id   AF-A0A6Y3PIZ9-F1
#
_cell.length_a   1.000
_cell.length_b   1.000
_cell.length_c   1.000
_cell.angle_alpha   90.00
_cell.angle_beta   90.00
_cell.angle_gamma   90.00
#
_symmetry.space_group_name_H-M   'P 1'
#
loop_
_entity.id
_entity.type
_entity.pdbx_description
1 polymer ?
#
loop_
_entity_poly.entity_id
_entity_poly.type
_entity_poly.pdbx_seq_one_letter_code
_entity_poly.pdbx_strand_id
1 'polypeptide(L)'
;MKVLISQYIRTLKERNELDLLLPNLLLSMDIVPLFTTQTGTRQYGVDIAAIGKDPEDGVRKIFLFVIKQKNLGMAEWDSGRNSIRQSLNEIFDVYIKNNILPK
;
A
#
# COMPACT_ATOMS: atom_id res chain seq x y z
N MET A 1 11.50 12.06 16.38
CA MET A 1 10.88 12.10 15.04
C MET A 1 9.76 11.06 14.84
N LYS A 2 9.99 9.77 15.13
CA LYS A 2 8.96 8.70 15.01
C LYS A 2 7.66 8.99 15.79
N VAL A 3 7.73 9.66 16.94
CA VAL A 3 6.56 9.97 17.80
C VAL A 3 5.62 11.02 17.17
N LEU A 4 6.16 12.04 16.50
CA LEU A 4 5.34 13.08 15.86
C LEU A 4 4.57 12.51 14.67
N ILE A 5 5.23 11.70 13.83
CA ILE A 5 4.60 11.03 12.69
C ILE A 5 3.52 10.05 13.17
N SER A 6 3.81 9.26 14.21
CA SER A 6 2.82 8.32 14.75
C SER A 6 1.62 9.01 15.39
N GLN A 7 1.82 10.16 16.06
CA GLN A 7 0.74 11.00 16.55
C GLN A 7 -0.08 11.60 15.41
N TYR A 8 0.56 12.12 14.37
CA TYR A 8 -0.12 12.66 13.20
C TYR A 8 -0.97 11.59 12.48
N ILE A 9 -0.43 10.40 12.23
CA ILE A 9 -1.17 9.29 11.62
C ILE A 9 -2.38 8.90 12.47
N ARG A 10 -2.27 8.94 13.80
CA ARG A 10 -3.40 8.69 14.72
C ARG A 10 -4.48 9.76 14.68
N THR A 11 -4.15 10.97 14.25
CA THR A 11 -5.14 12.05 14.10
C THR A 11 -5.91 12.00 12.78
N LEU A 12 -5.50 11.16 11.83
CA LEU A 12 -6.20 11.01 10.54
C LEU A 12 -7.58 10.41 10.80
N LYS A 13 -8.62 11.15 10.41
CA LYS A 13 -10.03 10.77 10.63
C LYS A 13 -10.72 10.40 9.33
N GLU A 14 -10.26 10.96 8.21
CA GLU A 14 -10.89 10.79 6.91
C GLU A 14 -10.49 9.48 6.25
N ARG A 15 -11.43 8.92 5.49
CA ARG A 15 -11.24 7.63 4.83
C ARG A 15 -10.05 7.64 3.86
N ASN A 16 -9.73 8.76 3.24
CA ASN A 16 -8.74 8.78 2.16
C ASN A 16 -7.46 9.56 2.54
N GLU A 17 -7.33 9.96 3.81
CA GLU A 17 -6.23 10.82 4.26
C GLU A 17 -4.87 10.10 4.19
N LEU A 18 -4.84 8.82 4.57
CA LEU A 18 -3.62 8.01 4.49
C LEU A 18 -3.23 7.75 3.03
N ASP A 19 -4.21 7.51 2.16
CA ASP A 19 -4.04 7.33 0.72
C ASP A 19 -3.44 8.59 0.05
N LEU A 20 -3.76 9.79 0.55
CA LEU A 20 -3.18 11.06 0.08
C LEU A 20 -1.78 11.33 0.65
N LEU A 21 -1.52 10.92 1.89
CA LEU A 21 -0.24 11.16 2.57
C LEU A 21 0.87 10.23 2.06
N LEU A 22 0.56 8.94 1.87
CA LEU A 22 1.55 7.92 1.54
C LEU A 22 2.36 8.23 0.28
N PRO A 23 1.77 8.68 -0.85
CA PRO A 23 2.53 9.03 -2.04
C PRO A 23 3.59 10.12 -1.78
N ASN A 24 3.25 11.13 -0.99
CA ASN A 24 4.16 12.21 -0.64
C ASN A 24 5.31 11.72 0.26
N LEU A 25 5.00 10.82 1.21
CA LEU A 25 6.01 10.21 2.06
C LEU A 25 6.99 9.37 1.23
N LEU A 26 6.49 8.53 0.33
CA LEU A 26 7.31 7.70 -0.55
C LEU A 26 8.24 8.56 -1.41
N LEU A 27 7.71 9.64 -2.02
CA LEU A 27 8.52 10.57 -2.81
C LEU A 27 9.64 11.21 -1.98
N SER A 28 9.37 11.58 -0.72
CA SER A 28 10.40 12.14 0.18
C SER A 28 11.51 11.14 0.52
N MET A 29 11.28 9.84 0.29
CA MET A 29 12.23 8.75 0.50
C MET A 29 12.89 8.28 -0.80
N ASP A 30 12.78 9.05 -1.90
CA ASP A 30 13.22 8.67 -3.25
C ASP A 30 12.56 7.36 -3.76
N ILE A 31 11.36 7.04 -3.26
CA ILE A 31 10.52 5.94 -3.71
C ILE A 31 9.37 6.54 -4.53
N VAL A 32 9.38 6.32 -5.85
CA VAL A 32 8.46 6.97 -6.78
C VAL A 32 7.17 6.14 -6.93
N PRO A 33 5.99 6.67 -6.56
CA PRO A 33 4.71 6.01 -6.84
C PRO A 33 4.51 5.87 -8.34
N LEU A 34 4.14 4.66 -8.80
CA LEU A 34 3.87 4.36 -10.21
C LEU A 34 2.47 4.80 -10.62
N PHE A 35 1.51 4.77 -9.69
CA PHE A 35 0.14 5.26 -9.86
C PHE A 35 -0.57 5.37 -8.49
N THR A 36 -1.45 6.36 -8.33
CA THR A 36 -2.50 6.40 -7.31
C THR A 36 -3.81 6.04 -7.99
N THR A 37 -4.57 5.11 -7.42
CA THR A 37 -5.58 4.43 -8.21
C THR A 37 -6.84 5.28 -8.43
N GLN A 38 -7.34 5.28 -9.68
CA GLN A 38 -8.63 5.85 -10.05
C GLN A 38 -9.75 4.83 -9.79
N THR A 39 -10.89 5.33 -9.32
CA THR A 39 -12.13 4.56 -9.11
C THR A 39 -12.56 3.84 -10.39
N GLY A 40 -12.81 2.52 -10.32
CA GLY A 40 -13.55 1.77 -11.36
C GLY A 40 -12.87 0.54 -11.96
N THR A 41 -11.56 0.36 -11.83
CA THR A 41 -10.83 -0.84 -12.31
C THR A 41 -10.49 -1.80 -11.18
N ARG A 42 -10.55 -3.12 -11.41
CA ARG A 42 -10.20 -4.16 -10.42
C ARG A 42 -8.71 -4.11 -10.12
N GLN A 43 -8.33 -3.81 -8.88
CA GLN A 43 -6.95 -3.48 -8.50
C GLN A 43 -6.16 -4.67 -7.91
N TYR A 44 -6.66 -5.91 -8.04
CA TYR A 44 -6.00 -7.15 -7.59
C TYR A 44 -5.27 -7.02 -6.24
N GLY A 45 -5.93 -6.36 -5.28
CA GLY A 45 -5.42 -6.12 -3.94
C GLY A 45 -4.40 -4.98 -3.75
N VAL A 46 -3.81 -4.38 -4.80
CA VAL A 46 -2.82 -3.29 -4.67
C VAL A 46 -3.50 -1.92 -4.62
N ASP A 47 -3.32 -1.19 -3.52
CA ASP A 47 -3.81 0.19 -3.38
C ASP A 47 -2.78 1.21 -3.91
N ILE A 48 -1.48 0.99 -3.65
CA ILE A 48 -0.38 1.81 -4.20
C ILE A 48 0.74 0.89 -4.69
N ALA A 49 1.26 1.15 -5.89
CA ALA A 49 2.52 0.58 -6.36
C ALA A 49 3.59 1.67 -6.46
N ALA A 50 4.81 1.40 -6.02
CA ALA A 50 5.91 2.35 -6.07
C ALA A 50 7.24 1.65 -6.35
N ILE A 51 8.22 2.38 -6.88
CA ILE A 51 9.54 1.86 -7.22
C ILE A 51 10.63 2.78 -6.68
N GLY A 52 11.65 2.21 -6.04
CA GLY A 52 12.72 3.00 -5.43
C GLY A 52 13.80 2.11 -4.86
N LYS A 53 14.85 2.72 -4.32
CA LYS A 53 15.83 2.01 -3.49
C LYS A 53 15.25 1.87 -2.08
N ASP A 54 15.28 0.66 -1.55
CA ASP A 54 14.90 0.43 -0.17
C ASP A 54 15.91 1.14 0.76
N PRO A 55 15.47 1.99 1.69
CA PRO A 55 16.37 2.68 2.61
C PRO A 55 17.09 1.74 3.59
N GLU A 56 16.61 0.50 3.79
CA GLU A 56 17.25 -0.46 4.70
C GLU A 56 18.43 -1.19 4.06
N ASP A 57 18.33 -1.60 2.79
CA ASP A 57 19.35 -2.40 2.11
C ASP A 57 19.92 -1.78 0.82
N GLY A 58 19.39 -0.65 0.37
CA GLY A 58 19.83 0.05 -0.84
C GLY A 58 19.45 -0.64 -2.16
N VAL A 59 18.71 -1.75 -2.11
CA VAL A 59 18.32 -2.52 -3.29
C VAL A 59 17.10 -1.89 -3.94
N ARG A 60 17.11 -1.80 -5.28
CA ARG A 60 15.95 -1.33 -6.02
C ARG A 60 14.81 -2.35 -5.94
N LYS A 61 13.68 -1.97 -5.35
CA LYS A 61 12.50 -2.82 -5.14
C LYS A 61 11.25 -2.18 -5.75
N ILE A 62 10.27 -3.04 -6.04
CA ILE A 62 8.89 -2.61 -6.21
C ILE A 62 8.17 -2.81 -4.88
N PHE A 63 7.48 -1.76 -4.42
CA PHE A 63 6.69 -1.76 -3.20
C PHE A 63 5.20 -1.82 -3.59
N LEU A 64 4.48 -2.80 -3.08
CA LEU A 64 3.05 -2.97 -3.28
C LEU A 64 2.35 -2.83 -1.93
N PHE A 65 1.52 -1.80 -1.78
CA PHE A 65 0.86 -1.47 -0.53
C PHE A 65 -0.60 -1.92 -0.54
N VAL A 66 -1.01 -2.54 0.55
CA VAL A 66 -2.42 -2.72 0.93
C VAL A 66 -2.70 -1.77 2.10
N ILE A 67 -3.69 -0.90 1.95
CA ILE A 67 -4.06 0.11 2.91
C ILE A 67 -5.41 -0.27 3.53
N LYS A 68 -5.42 -0.44 4.85
CA LYS A 68 -6.64 -0.58 5.64
C LYS A 68 -6.61 0.42 6.78
N GLN A 69 -7.74 1.09 6.97
CA GLN A 69 -7.93 2.01 8.08
C GLN A 69 -8.34 1.27 9.35
N LYS A 70 -8.26 1.99 10.47
CA LYS A 70 -8.56 1.54 11.83
C LYS A 70 -7.53 0.54 12.36
N ASN A 71 -7.77 0.08 13.58
CA ASN A 71 -6.97 -0.97 14.19
C ASN A 71 -7.17 -2.28 13.43
N LEU A 72 -6.06 -2.93 13.06
CA LEU A 72 -6.09 -4.21 12.38
C LEU A 72 -6.36 -5.32 13.39
N GLY A 73 -7.59 -5.83 13.39
CA GLY A 73 -7.99 -7.01 14.16
C GLY A 73 -8.14 -8.24 13.28
N MET A 74 -8.65 -9.32 13.88
CA MET A 74 -8.93 -10.58 13.16
C MET A 74 -9.95 -10.37 12.02
N ALA A 75 -10.92 -9.48 12.20
CA ALA A 75 -11.92 -9.18 11.19
C ALA A 75 -11.29 -8.50 9.95
N GLU A 76 -10.42 -7.52 10.16
CA GLU A 76 -9.72 -6.83 9.08
C GLU A 76 -8.72 -7.76 8.38
N TRP A 77 -8.15 -8.72 9.13
CA TRP A 77 -7.18 -9.68 8.60
C TRP A 77 -7.79 -10.69 7.62
N ASP A 78 -8.86 -11.41 8.00
CA ASP A 78 -9.34 -12.58 7.24
C ASP A 78 -10.83 -12.92 7.49
N SER A 79 -11.74 -11.96 7.31
CA SER A 79 -13.20 -12.18 7.49
C SER A 79 -14.03 -12.03 6.23
N GLY A 80 -13.47 -11.55 5.12
CA GLY A 80 -14.22 -11.41 3.88
C GLY A 80 -13.41 -10.90 2.70
N ARG A 81 -14.11 -10.62 1.59
CA ARG A 81 -13.50 -10.21 0.31
C ARG A 81 -12.59 -8.97 0.43
N ASN A 82 -12.88 -8.08 1.38
CA ASN A 82 -12.14 -6.84 1.58
C ASN A 82 -11.14 -6.93 2.74
N SER A 83 -10.82 -8.12 3.23
CA SER A 83 -9.82 -8.33 4.29
C SER A 83 -8.40 -8.32 3.72
N ILE A 84 -7.41 -8.05 4.57
CA ILE A 84 -6.01 -7.90 4.19
C ILE A 84 -5.49 -9.17 3.52
N ARG A 85 -5.76 -10.34 4.11
CA ARG A 85 -5.29 -11.62 3.57
C ARG A 85 -5.79 -11.86 2.15
N GLN A 86 -7.04 -11.53 1.87
CA GLN A 86 -7.63 -11.65 0.54
C GLN A 86 -6.96 -10.71 -0.46
N SER A 87 -6.73 -9.44 -0.08
CA SER A 87 -5.96 -8.50 -0.91
C SER A 87 -4.55 -9.04 -1.20
N LEU A 88 -3.83 -9.53 -0.19
CA LEU A 88 -2.49 -10.09 -0.37
C LEU A 88 -2.49 -11.32 -1.29
N ASN A 89 -3.47 -12.20 -1.14
CA ASN A 89 -3.62 -13.35 -2.04
C ASN A 89 -3.83 -12.89 -3.50
N GLU A 90 -4.69 -11.89 -3.75
CA GLU A 90 -4.86 -11.33 -5.09
C GLU A 90 -3.55 -10.74 -5.66
N ILE A 91 -2.72 -10.14 -4.80
CA ILE A 91 -1.42 -9.60 -5.21
C ILE A 91 -0.51 -10.73 -5.69
N PHE A 92 -0.34 -11.77 -4.87
CA PHE A 92 0.55 -12.89 -5.18
C PHE A 92 0.05 -13.73 -6.37
N ASP A 93 -1.26 -14.01 -6.39
CA ASP A 93 -1.83 -14.95 -7.34
C ASP A 93 -2.09 -14.33 -8.70
N VAL A 94 -2.33 -13.01 -8.75
CA VAL A 94 -2.79 -12.31 -9.95
C VAL A 94 -1.90 -11.12 -10.29
N TYR A 95 -1.75 -10.15 -9.38
CA TYR A 95 -1.08 -8.88 -9.72
C TYR A 95 0.37 -9.09 -10.17
N ILE A 96 1.17 -9.82 -9.38
CA ILE A 96 2.59 -10.04 -9.68
C ILE A 96 2.75 -10.75 -11.03
N LYS A 97 1.94 -11.79 -11.26
CA LYS A 97 2.03 -12.59 -12.49
C LYS A 97 1.66 -11.78 -13.73
N ASN A 98 0.61 -10.96 -13.64
CA ASN A 98 0.07 -10.27 -14.81
C ASN A 98 0.77 -8.93 -15.11
N ASN A 99 1.30 -8.27 -14.08
CA ASN A 99 1.75 -6.88 -14.19
C ASN A 99 3.26 -6.71 -13.98
N ILE A 100 3.93 -7.64 -13.29
CA ILE A 100 5.35 -7.50 -12.90
C ILE A 100 6.26 -8.49 -13.62
N LEU A 101 5.87 -9.76 -13.67
CA LEU A 101 6.71 -10.78 -14.29
C LEU A 101 6.73 -10.63 -15.83
N PRO A 102 7.87 -10.90 -16.48
CA PRO A 102 7.93 -10.97 -17.93
C PRO A 102 7.01 -12.07 -18.45
N LYS A 103 6.45 -11.87 -19.64
CA LYS A 103 5.60 -12.85 -20.33
C LYS A 103 6.41 -14.01 -20.87
#